data_AF-A0A7V9ZS68-F1
#
_entry.id   AF-A0A7V9ZS68-F1
#
_cell.length_a   1.000
_cell.length_b   1.000
_cell.length_c   1.000
_cell.angle_alpha   90.00
_cell.angle_beta   90.00
_cell.angle_gamma   90.00
#
_symmetry.space_group_name_H-M   'P 1'
#
loop_
_entity.id
_entity.type
_entity.pdbx_description
1 polymer ?
#
loop_
_entity_poly.entity_id
_entity_poly.type
_entity_poly.pdbx_seq_one_letter_code
_entity_poly.pdbx_strand_id
1 'polypeptide(L)'
;AFERFSAEKGINPAFVEFLAPDGIMFFPNPVNGREFWKSRPASPAFLTWNPTFIDVSSNGALGYSIGNSVYRPQGRDDANAVYGQYLSIWQRQPDGNYRAVLDVGISHAKPEKIETEWKSPTDSGKELNARKSSAADNVNSFFETATRDGLKKAYKSFAAEDVRALRENQFPISGKNNLLSETKKDKSKIFFTKRSVFFGAADMAYITNSYALTKKDNSTEKGNFVQIWKLRGGRWVLVMDVFVPIPEK
;
A
#
# COMPACT_ATOMS: atom_id res chain seq x y z
N ALA A 1 -1.29 -1.17 18.48
CA ALA A 1 -0.45 -0.17 19.17
C ALA A 1 -0.72 1.23 18.63
N PHE A 2 -0.51 1.47 17.34
CA PHE A 2 -0.77 2.76 16.69
C PHE A 2 -2.18 3.30 16.93
N GLU A 3 -3.24 2.51 16.66
CA GLU A 3 -4.64 2.94 16.83
C GLU A 3 -4.93 3.47 18.24
N ARG A 4 -4.55 2.69 19.26
CA ARG A 4 -4.70 3.07 20.66
C ARG A 4 -3.93 4.36 20.98
N PHE A 5 -2.69 4.48 20.52
CA PHE A 5 -1.88 5.67 20.77
C PHE A 5 -2.45 6.91 20.07
N SER A 6 -2.95 6.77 18.82
CA SER A 6 -3.62 7.83 18.09
C SER A 6 -4.89 8.29 18.82
N ALA A 7 -5.67 7.36 19.36
CA ALA A 7 -6.87 7.70 20.15
C ALA A 7 -6.53 8.40 21.47
N GLU A 8 -5.43 8.04 22.13
CA GLU A 8 -5.02 8.59 23.44
C GLU A 8 -4.23 9.90 23.34
N LYS A 9 -3.40 10.06 22.30
CA LYS A 9 -2.43 11.16 22.16
C LYS A 9 -2.67 12.03 20.93
N GLY A 10 -3.50 11.60 20.00
CA GLY A 10 -3.76 12.28 18.74
C GLY A 10 -2.90 11.79 17.57
N ILE A 11 -3.27 12.23 16.36
CA ILE A 11 -2.72 11.74 15.09
C ILE A 11 -1.23 12.07 14.95
N ASN A 12 -0.84 13.34 15.14
CA ASN A 12 0.55 13.77 14.94
C ASN A 12 1.53 12.97 15.81
N PRO A 13 1.39 12.90 17.15
CA PRO A 13 2.34 12.15 17.97
C PRO A 13 2.31 10.65 17.69
N ALA A 14 1.17 10.07 17.25
CA ALA A 14 1.13 8.67 16.84
C ALA A 14 1.99 8.42 15.59
N PHE A 15 1.86 9.23 14.54
CA PHE A 15 2.73 9.07 13.37
C PHE A 15 4.19 9.39 13.68
N VAL A 16 4.46 10.42 14.49
CA VAL A 16 5.83 10.71 14.92
C VAL A 16 6.43 9.52 15.67
N GLU A 17 5.68 8.91 16.59
CA GLU A 17 6.14 7.72 17.30
C GLU A 17 6.37 6.56 16.33
N PHE A 18 5.36 6.11 15.59
CA PHE A 18 5.44 4.83 14.90
C PHE A 18 6.14 4.85 13.53
N LEU A 19 6.39 6.01 12.93
CA LEU A 19 7.19 6.11 11.70
C LEU A 19 8.69 5.96 11.96
N ALA A 20 9.39 5.37 10.99
CA ALA A 20 10.84 5.41 10.94
C ALA A 20 11.33 6.87 10.76
N PRO A 21 12.56 7.21 11.19
CA PRO A 21 13.12 8.55 11.00
C PRO A 21 13.05 9.08 9.56
N ASP A 22 13.19 8.18 8.58
CA ASP A 22 13.12 8.41 7.14
C ASP A 22 11.85 7.84 6.49
N GLY A 23 10.84 7.49 7.30
CA GLY A 23 9.58 6.91 6.83
C GLY A 23 8.86 7.82 5.84
N ILE A 24 8.45 7.24 4.71
CA ILE A 24 7.82 7.96 3.60
C ILE A 24 6.30 7.93 3.76
N MET A 25 5.64 9.07 3.57
CA MET A 25 4.19 9.15 3.41
C MET A 25 3.83 9.85 2.11
N PHE A 26 2.69 9.51 1.52
CA PHE A 26 2.20 10.15 0.30
C PHE A 26 1.10 11.16 0.59
N PHE A 27 1.38 12.45 0.36
CA PHE A 27 0.42 13.56 0.58
C PHE A 27 0.45 14.64 -0.52
N PRO A 28 -0.06 14.38 -1.74
CA PRO A 28 -0.06 13.11 -2.46
C PRO A 28 1.35 12.73 -2.96
N ASN A 29 2.30 13.67 -2.94
CA ASN A 29 3.71 13.43 -3.24
C ASN A 29 4.42 12.76 -2.04
N PRO A 30 5.50 12.00 -2.26
CA PRO A 30 6.29 11.43 -1.17
C PRO A 30 6.92 12.53 -0.31
N VAL A 31 6.74 12.45 1.00
CA VAL A 31 7.35 13.31 2.01
C VAL A 31 7.97 12.47 3.12
N ASN A 32 8.92 13.03 3.87
CA ASN A 32 9.28 12.47 5.16
C ASN A 32 8.09 12.66 6.11
N GLY A 33 7.42 11.56 6.47
CA GLY A 33 6.19 11.61 7.26
C GLY A 33 6.43 12.11 8.68
N ARG A 34 7.56 11.74 9.30
CA ARG A 34 7.86 12.13 10.67
C ARG A 34 8.12 13.64 10.78
N GLU A 35 8.87 14.22 9.85
CA GLU A 35 9.07 15.67 9.79
C GLU A 35 7.77 16.42 9.44
N PHE A 36 6.97 15.88 8.52
CA PHE A 36 5.66 16.44 8.18
C PHE A 36 4.70 16.52 9.38
N TRP A 37 4.64 15.47 10.20
CA TRP A 37 3.75 15.45 11.38
C TRP A 37 4.29 16.27 12.56
N LYS A 38 5.62 16.39 12.71
CA LYS A 38 6.23 17.30 13.69
C LYS A 38 5.93 18.77 13.41
N SER A 39 5.90 19.16 12.14
CA SER A 39 5.67 20.57 11.75
C SER A 39 4.20 20.99 11.83
N ARG A 40 3.27 20.05 12.02
CA ARG A 40 1.83 20.34 12.06
C ARG A 40 1.39 20.75 13.47
N PRO A 41 0.49 21.75 13.58
CA PRO A 41 -0.12 22.08 14.86
C PRO A 41 -0.95 20.90 15.37
N ALA A 42 -1.22 20.91 16.68
CA ALA A 42 -2.19 20.01 17.27
C ALA A 42 -3.55 20.15 16.56
N SER A 43 -4.24 19.03 16.36
CA SER A 43 -5.51 18.96 15.66
C SER A 43 -6.55 18.27 16.53
N PRO A 44 -7.81 18.72 16.55
CA PRO A 44 -8.89 17.99 17.19
C PRO A 44 -9.28 16.73 16.40
N ALA A 45 -8.73 16.55 15.20
CA ALA A 45 -9.09 15.46 14.33
C ALA A 45 -8.85 14.09 14.96
N PHE A 46 -9.79 13.18 14.73
CA PHE A 46 -9.77 11.83 15.24
C PHE A 46 -9.61 10.85 14.09
N LEU A 47 -8.73 9.87 14.27
CA LEU A 47 -8.45 8.83 13.28
C LEU A 47 -8.76 7.46 13.88
N THR A 48 -9.76 6.79 13.33
CA THR A 48 -9.94 5.35 13.52
C THR A 48 -9.00 4.63 12.56
N TRP A 49 -8.21 3.68 13.08
CA TRP A 49 -7.18 2.98 12.32
C TRP A 49 -7.26 1.49 12.62
N ASN A 50 -8.07 0.75 11.85
CA ASN A 50 -8.40 -0.64 12.15
C ASN A 50 -7.74 -1.59 11.15
N PRO A 51 -6.67 -2.30 11.53
CA PRO A 51 -6.02 -3.29 10.67
C PRO A 51 -6.95 -4.48 10.44
N THR A 52 -7.13 -4.86 9.18
CA THR A 52 -7.94 -6.04 8.78
C THR A 52 -7.11 -7.13 8.13
N PHE A 53 -5.84 -6.87 7.84
CA PHE A 53 -4.91 -7.87 7.30
C PHE A 53 -3.47 -7.46 7.60
N ILE A 54 -2.65 -8.43 7.99
CA ILE A 54 -1.20 -8.30 8.11
C ILE A 54 -0.53 -9.53 7.53
N ASP A 55 0.57 -9.31 6.82
CA ASP A 55 1.50 -10.35 6.43
C ASP A 55 2.93 -9.94 6.79
N VAL A 56 3.77 -10.92 7.08
CA VAL A 56 5.14 -10.73 7.58
C VAL A 56 6.07 -11.61 6.74
N SER A 57 7.27 -11.12 6.46
CA SER A 57 8.36 -11.94 5.91
C SER A 57 8.70 -13.11 6.84
N SER A 58 9.11 -14.22 6.27
CA SER A 58 9.54 -15.45 6.95
C SER A 58 10.61 -15.24 8.02
N ASN A 59 11.45 -14.21 7.92
CA ASN A 59 12.46 -13.85 8.93
C ASN A 59 12.01 -12.74 9.91
N GLY A 60 10.80 -12.22 9.75
CA GLY A 60 10.22 -11.16 10.57
C GLY A 60 10.80 -9.77 10.33
N ALA A 61 11.72 -9.56 9.37
CA ALA A 61 12.37 -8.26 9.22
C ALA A 61 11.44 -7.21 8.58
N LEU A 62 10.58 -7.64 7.66
CA LEU A 62 9.54 -6.85 7.02
C LEU A 62 8.15 -7.38 7.33
N GLY A 63 7.17 -6.49 7.38
CA GLY A 63 5.76 -6.83 7.31
C GLY A 63 4.95 -5.69 6.72
N TYR A 64 3.70 -5.93 6.40
CA TYR A 64 2.79 -4.86 6.00
C TYR A 64 1.40 -5.10 6.58
N SER A 65 0.69 -4.00 6.80
CA SER A 65 -0.69 -4.01 7.28
C SER A 65 -1.56 -3.19 6.36
N ILE A 66 -2.77 -3.68 6.12
CA ILE A 66 -3.84 -2.88 5.52
C ILE A 66 -5.02 -2.83 6.46
N GLY A 67 -5.85 -1.80 6.31
CA GLY A 67 -7.00 -1.64 7.16
C GLY A 67 -7.83 -0.42 6.83
N ASN A 68 -8.94 -0.30 7.54
CA ASN A 68 -9.83 0.85 7.41
C ASN A 68 -9.19 2.08 8.05
N SER A 69 -9.32 3.21 7.38
CA SER A 69 -9.10 4.53 7.97
C SER A 69 -10.42 5.31 7.97
N VAL A 70 -10.75 5.90 9.12
CA VAL A 70 -11.87 6.85 9.23
C VAL A 70 -11.35 8.12 9.87
N TYR A 71 -11.15 9.14 9.05
CA TYR A 71 -10.68 10.44 9.49
C TYR A 71 -11.87 11.35 9.79
N ARG A 72 -11.88 11.96 10.96
CA ARG A 72 -12.93 12.86 11.44
C ARG A 72 -12.31 14.21 11.81
N PRO A 73 -12.50 15.26 11.01
CA PRO A 73 -11.82 16.55 11.20
C PRO A 73 -12.07 17.21 12.56
N GLN A 74 -13.28 17.12 13.10
CA GLN A 74 -13.70 17.81 14.32
C GLN A 74 -13.86 16.88 15.54
N GLY A 75 -13.13 15.76 15.56
CA GLY A 75 -13.11 14.83 16.69
C GLY A 75 -14.00 13.60 16.50
N ARG A 76 -14.10 12.77 17.54
CA ARG A 76 -14.65 11.39 17.46
C ARG A 76 -16.08 11.31 16.93
N ASP A 77 -16.90 12.31 17.23
CA ASP A 77 -18.33 12.33 16.92
C ASP A 77 -18.67 13.18 15.69
N ASP A 78 -17.66 13.68 14.95
CA ASP A 78 -17.88 14.45 13.72
C ASP A 78 -18.56 13.58 12.65
N ALA A 79 -19.70 14.08 12.15
CA ALA A 79 -20.46 13.45 11.08
C ALA A 79 -19.77 13.53 9.71
N ASN A 80 -18.82 14.46 9.53
CA ASN A 80 -18.08 14.68 8.28
C ASN A 80 -16.88 13.74 8.15
N ALA A 81 -17.12 12.44 8.37
CA ALA A 81 -16.09 11.42 8.30
C ALA A 81 -15.64 11.17 6.84
N VAL A 82 -14.32 11.13 6.63
CA VAL A 82 -13.69 10.67 5.40
C VAL A 82 -13.31 9.20 5.58
N TYR A 83 -13.85 8.35 4.71
CA TYR A 83 -13.62 6.91 4.74
C TYR A 83 -12.53 6.53 3.74
N GLY A 84 -11.68 5.60 4.15
CA GLY A 84 -10.58 5.16 3.31
C GLY A 84 -9.96 3.87 3.78
N GLN A 85 -8.85 3.54 3.13
CA GLN A 85 -8.06 2.35 3.39
C GLN A 85 -6.59 2.73 3.38
N TYR A 86 -5.82 2.11 4.25
CA TYR A 86 -4.39 2.36 4.33
C TYR A 86 -3.59 1.11 4.00
N LEU A 87 -2.33 1.35 3.63
CA LEU A 87 -1.24 0.39 3.63
C LEU A 87 -0.08 1.01 4.42
N SER A 88 0.38 0.29 5.44
CA SER A 88 1.63 0.61 6.14
C SER A 88 2.62 -0.53 5.96
N ILE A 89 3.86 -0.22 5.57
CA ILE A 89 4.96 -1.17 5.50
C ILE A 89 5.84 -0.97 6.72
N TRP A 90 6.10 -2.04 7.45
CA TRP A 90 6.80 -2.07 8.72
C TRP A 90 8.14 -2.76 8.58
N GLN A 91 9.17 -2.18 9.18
CA GLN A 91 10.48 -2.78 9.30
C GLN A 91 10.88 -2.90 10.76
N ARG A 92 11.37 -4.10 11.13
CA ARG A 92 11.96 -4.35 12.45
C ARG A 92 13.29 -3.61 12.57
N GLN A 93 13.42 -2.80 13.61
CA GLN A 93 14.60 -2.01 13.92
C GLN A 93 15.61 -2.83 14.75
N PRO A 94 16.87 -2.36 14.91
CA PRO A 94 17.88 -3.06 15.71
C PRO A 94 17.49 -3.28 17.18
N ASP A 95 16.64 -2.42 17.75
CA ASP A 95 16.10 -2.55 19.10
C ASP A 95 14.94 -3.56 19.22
N GLY A 96 14.55 -4.19 18.10
CA GLY A 96 13.46 -5.15 18.01
C GLY A 96 12.07 -4.55 17.76
N ASN A 97 11.91 -3.22 17.87
CA ASN A 97 10.64 -2.56 17.60
C ASN A 97 10.35 -2.47 16.11
N TYR A 98 9.08 -2.46 15.71
CA TYR A 98 8.70 -2.16 14.33
C TYR A 98 8.42 -0.66 14.16
N ARG A 99 8.94 -0.10 13.08
CA ARG A 99 8.61 1.26 12.62
C ARG A 99 8.08 1.19 11.20
N ALA A 100 7.09 2.03 10.89
CA ALA A 100 6.56 2.17 9.54
C ALA A 100 7.56 2.93 8.67
N VAL A 101 8.06 2.29 7.62
CA VAL A 101 8.98 2.88 6.64
C VAL A 101 8.24 3.48 5.45
N LEU A 102 6.99 3.07 5.24
CA LEU A 102 6.10 3.64 4.24
C LEU A 102 4.67 3.60 4.77
N ASP A 103 3.92 4.67 4.59
CA ASP A 103 2.47 4.69 4.82
C ASP A 103 1.75 5.42 3.67
N VAL A 104 0.64 4.85 3.24
CA VAL A 104 -0.16 5.38 2.13
C VAL A 104 -1.63 5.10 2.37
N GLY A 105 -2.50 6.03 1.98
CA GLY A 105 -3.95 5.88 2.06
C GLY A 105 -4.64 6.20 0.74
N ILE A 106 -5.82 5.61 0.54
CA ILE A 106 -6.81 6.01 -0.47
C ILE A 106 -8.11 6.37 0.23
N SER A 107 -8.94 7.19 -0.40
CA SER A 107 -10.30 7.46 0.05
C SER A 107 -11.32 6.74 -0.82
N HIS A 108 -12.50 6.47 -0.25
CA HIS A 108 -13.64 5.95 -0.97
C HIS A 108 -14.95 6.40 -0.32
N ALA A 109 -16.07 6.15 -0.99
CA ALA A 109 -17.39 6.42 -0.42
C ALA A 109 -17.62 5.67 0.91
N LYS A 110 -18.53 6.15 1.76
CA LYS A 110 -18.89 5.46 3.00
C LYS A 110 -19.38 4.03 2.68
N PRO A 111 -18.77 2.98 3.25
CA PRO A 111 -19.25 1.62 3.05
C PRO A 111 -20.53 1.38 3.85
N GLU A 112 -21.40 0.49 3.35
CA GLU A 112 -22.59 0.04 4.08
C GLU A 112 -22.21 -0.67 5.39
N LYS A 113 -21.13 -1.46 5.34
CA LYS A 113 -20.55 -2.16 6.49
C LYS A 113 -19.05 -1.95 6.51
N ILE A 114 -18.52 -1.54 7.67
CA ILE A 114 -17.08 -1.50 7.91
C ILE A 114 -16.66 -2.92 8.30
N GLU A 115 -15.88 -3.57 7.43
CA GLU A 115 -15.26 -4.86 7.74
C GLU A 115 -14.27 -4.67 8.88
N THR A 116 -14.45 -5.38 9.99
CA THR A 116 -13.52 -5.33 11.13
C THR A 116 -12.86 -6.67 11.39
N GLU A 117 -13.27 -7.71 10.64
CA GLU A 117 -12.68 -9.03 10.79
C GLU A 117 -11.27 -9.06 10.23
N TRP A 118 -10.38 -9.59 11.06
CA TRP A 118 -9.03 -9.87 10.66
C TRP A 118 -8.97 -11.06 9.70
N LYS A 119 -8.30 -10.86 8.56
CA LYS A 119 -8.01 -11.91 7.58
C LYS A 119 -6.51 -12.08 7.46
N SER A 120 -6.04 -13.31 7.65
CA SER A 120 -4.64 -13.68 7.41
C SER A 120 -4.42 -13.98 5.91
N PRO A 121 -3.18 -13.86 5.40
CA PRO A 121 -2.83 -14.37 4.08
C PRO A 121 -3.15 -15.87 3.97
N THR A 122 -3.61 -16.30 2.80
CA THR A 122 -3.85 -17.74 2.54
C THR A 122 -2.54 -18.52 2.49
N ASP A 123 -1.47 -17.86 2.03
CA ASP A 123 -0.10 -18.35 2.09
C ASP A 123 0.83 -17.25 2.58
N SER A 124 1.38 -17.43 3.78
CA SER A 124 2.33 -16.49 4.38
C SER A 124 3.74 -16.62 3.82
N GLY A 125 4.06 -17.62 3.00
CA GLY A 125 5.42 -17.84 2.52
C GLY A 125 6.38 -18.24 3.65
N LYS A 126 6.97 -19.43 3.56
CA LYS A 126 8.05 -19.85 4.46
C LYS A 126 9.26 -20.38 3.70
N GLU A 127 9.29 -20.11 2.40
CA GLU A 127 10.24 -20.71 1.50
C GLU A 127 11.57 -19.98 1.54
N LEU A 128 12.64 -20.76 1.62
CA LEU A 128 13.98 -20.27 1.38
C LEU A 128 14.11 -19.95 -0.11
N ASN A 129 14.71 -18.81 -0.46
CA ASN A 129 14.97 -18.40 -1.84
C ASN A 129 16.07 -19.27 -2.48
N ALA A 130 15.80 -20.57 -2.64
CA ALA A 130 16.76 -21.57 -3.12
C ALA A 130 17.25 -21.28 -4.54
N ARG A 131 16.40 -20.67 -5.37
CA ARG A 131 16.73 -20.25 -6.74
C ARG A 131 17.53 -18.94 -6.79
N LYS A 132 17.73 -18.28 -5.64
CA LYS A 132 18.39 -16.96 -5.54
C LYS A 132 17.78 -15.93 -6.51
N SER A 133 16.49 -16.03 -6.80
CA SER A 133 15.80 -15.13 -7.72
C SER A 133 15.46 -13.82 -7.00
N SER A 134 15.59 -12.70 -7.69
CA SER A 134 15.24 -11.40 -7.13
C SER A 134 13.76 -11.08 -7.42
N ALA A 135 13.10 -10.41 -6.48
CA ALA A 135 11.80 -9.80 -6.74
C ALA A 135 11.89 -8.82 -7.94
N ALA A 136 13.03 -8.14 -8.09
CA ALA A 136 13.27 -7.17 -9.15
C ALA A 136 13.12 -7.76 -10.56
N ASP A 137 13.50 -9.02 -10.78
CA ASP A 137 13.37 -9.67 -12.10
C ASP A 137 11.91 -9.83 -12.52
N ASN A 138 11.05 -10.23 -11.57
CA ASN A 138 9.61 -10.38 -11.80
C ASN A 138 8.92 -9.03 -11.89
N VAL A 139 9.35 -8.04 -11.09
CA VAL A 139 8.84 -6.67 -11.14
C VAL A 139 9.13 -6.02 -12.49
N ASN A 140 10.37 -6.11 -12.98
CA ASN A 140 10.74 -5.56 -14.29
C ASN A 140 9.93 -6.22 -15.41
N SER A 141 9.77 -7.55 -15.34
CA SER A 141 8.94 -8.30 -16.28
C SER A 141 7.46 -7.90 -16.19
N PHE A 142 6.96 -7.59 -14.99
CA PHE A 142 5.61 -7.05 -14.78
C PHE A 142 5.48 -5.67 -15.42
N PHE A 143 6.41 -4.74 -15.20
CA PHE A 143 6.38 -3.41 -15.80
C PHE A 143 6.45 -3.47 -17.33
N GLU A 144 7.35 -4.28 -17.89
CA GLU A 144 7.45 -4.47 -19.34
C GLU A 144 6.14 -5.03 -19.90
N THR A 145 5.58 -6.07 -19.28
CA THR A 145 4.31 -6.67 -19.71
C THR A 145 3.16 -5.67 -19.58
N ALA A 146 3.12 -4.89 -18.50
CA ALA A 146 2.08 -3.91 -18.25
C ALA A 146 2.10 -2.77 -19.27
N THR A 147 3.29 -2.26 -19.61
CA THR A 147 3.45 -1.18 -20.61
C THR A 147 3.24 -1.67 -22.04
N ARG A 148 3.75 -2.86 -22.39
CA ARG A 148 3.64 -3.40 -23.75
C ARG A 148 2.27 -4.00 -24.05
N ASP A 149 1.78 -4.82 -23.12
CA ASP A 149 0.63 -5.70 -23.34
C ASP A 149 -0.58 -5.36 -22.45
N GLY A 150 -0.44 -4.40 -21.53
CA GLY A 150 -1.48 -3.91 -20.63
C GLY A 150 -1.49 -4.56 -19.24
N LEU A 151 -1.95 -3.80 -18.23
CA LEU A 151 -1.99 -4.22 -16.82
C LEU A 151 -2.72 -5.55 -16.61
N LYS A 152 -3.81 -5.81 -17.34
CA LYS A 152 -4.57 -7.06 -17.20
C LYS A 152 -3.68 -8.29 -17.48
N LYS A 153 -2.84 -8.24 -18.52
CA LYS A 153 -1.95 -9.36 -18.86
C LYS A 153 -0.84 -9.52 -17.82
N ALA A 154 -0.34 -8.40 -17.30
CA ALA A 154 0.63 -8.39 -16.21
C ALA A 154 0.04 -9.02 -14.94
N TYR A 155 -1.12 -8.57 -14.46
CA TYR A 155 -1.78 -9.17 -13.29
C TYR A 155 -2.09 -10.66 -13.48
N LYS A 156 -2.54 -11.07 -14.68
CA LYS A 156 -2.79 -12.50 -14.96
C LYS A 156 -1.53 -13.35 -14.74
N SER A 157 -0.37 -12.80 -15.09
CA SER A 157 0.91 -13.51 -15.11
C SER A 157 1.65 -13.46 -13.77
N PHE A 158 1.50 -12.38 -13.00
CA PHE A 158 2.35 -12.11 -11.83
C PHE A 158 1.59 -11.98 -10.50
N ALA A 159 0.29 -11.71 -10.52
CA ALA A 159 -0.46 -11.56 -9.27
C ALA A 159 -0.75 -12.91 -8.61
N ALA A 160 -0.60 -12.93 -7.28
CA ALA A 160 -1.06 -14.02 -6.44
C ALA A 160 -2.60 -14.14 -6.49
N GLU A 161 -3.13 -15.32 -6.19
CA GLU A 161 -4.58 -15.55 -6.22
C GLU A 161 -5.32 -14.71 -5.15
N ASP A 162 -4.68 -14.47 -4.00
CA ASP A 162 -5.16 -13.66 -2.88
C ASP A 162 -4.69 -12.18 -2.94
N VAL A 163 -4.17 -11.72 -4.09
CA VAL A 163 -3.67 -10.35 -4.27
C VAL A 163 -4.70 -9.32 -3.80
N ARG A 164 -4.22 -8.24 -3.19
CA ARG A 164 -5.03 -7.10 -2.80
C ARG A 164 -4.60 -5.85 -3.55
N ALA A 165 -5.56 -4.98 -3.84
CA ALA A 165 -5.28 -3.71 -4.48
C ALA A 165 -6.10 -2.56 -3.91
N LEU A 166 -5.48 -1.39 -3.85
CA LEU A 166 -6.10 -0.14 -3.41
C LEU A 166 -6.02 0.89 -4.54
N ARG A 167 -7.15 1.55 -4.79
CA ARG A 167 -7.31 2.60 -5.80
C ARG A 167 -8.15 3.72 -5.21
N GLU A 168 -7.80 4.96 -5.52
CA GLU A 168 -8.59 6.12 -5.13
C GLU A 168 -10.04 5.98 -5.64
N ASN A 169 -11.00 6.34 -4.79
CA ASN A 169 -12.44 6.26 -5.06
C ASN A 169 -12.98 4.84 -5.31
N GLN A 170 -12.26 3.79 -4.93
CA GLN A 170 -12.74 2.41 -5.01
C GLN A 170 -12.62 1.70 -3.67
N PHE A 171 -13.58 0.81 -3.38
CA PHE A 171 -13.44 -0.12 -2.26
C PHE A 171 -12.25 -1.09 -2.51
N PRO A 172 -11.62 -1.64 -1.45
CA PRO A 172 -10.54 -2.61 -1.58
C PRO A 172 -10.87 -3.75 -2.55
N ILE A 173 -9.99 -3.96 -3.51
CA ILE A 173 -10.08 -5.10 -4.40
C ILE A 173 -9.33 -6.26 -3.75
N SER A 174 -10.03 -7.36 -3.52
CA SER A 174 -9.44 -8.59 -2.96
C SER A 174 -9.60 -9.75 -3.93
N GLY A 175 -8.51 -10.45 -4.19
CA GLY A 175 -8.45 -11.61 -5.07
C GLY A 175 -8.17 -11.25 -6.53
N LYS A 176 -7.41 -12.13 -7.20
CA LYS A 176 -6.93 -11.93 -8.58
C LYS A 176 -8.06 -11.78 -9.60
N ASN A 177 -9.12 -12.56 -9.47
CA ASN A 177 -10.26 -12.49 -10.39
C ASN A 177 -10.94 -11.12 -10.35
N ASN A 178 -11.12 -10.55 -9.15
CA ASN A 178 -11.69 -9.22 -8.98
C ASN A 178 -10.75 -8.15 -9.55
N LEU A 179 -9.44 -8.25 -9.28
CA LEU A 179 -8.43 -7.36 -9.86
C LEU A 179 -8.45 -7.37 -11.38
N LEU A 180 -8.53 -8.55 -12.00
CA LEU A 180 -8.62 -8.69 -13.46
C LEU A 180 -9.92 -8.12 -14.03
N SER A 181 -11.03 -8.23 -13.30
CA SER A 181 -12.33 -7.67 -13.68
C SER A 181 -12.31 -6.14 -13.68
N GLU A 182 -11.84 -5.53 -12.58
CA GLU A 182 -11.71 -4.07 -12.47
C GLU A 182 -10.74 -3.52 -13.50
N THR A 183 -9.57 -4.16 -13.66
CA THR A 183 -8.57 -3.76 -14.67
C THR A 183 -9.10 -3.87 -16.11
N LYS A 184 -10.09 -4.73 -16.39
CA LYS A 184 -10.67 -4.85 -17.74
C LYS A 184 -11.45 -3.59 -18.13
N LYS A 185 -12.04 -2.88 -17.17
CA LYS A 185 -12.86 -1.68 -17.37
C LYS A 185 -11.99 -0.50 -17.80
N ASP A 186 -10.77 -0.43 -17.28
CA ASP A 186 -9.78 0.56 -17.66
C ASP A 186 -9.00 0.13 -18.92
N LYS A 187 -8.88 1.03 -19.89
CA LYS A 187 -8.11 0.83 -21.14
C LYS A 187 -6.90 1.75 -21.23
N SER A 188 -6.55 2.40 -20.13
CA SER A 188 -5.43 3.33 -20.07
C SER A 188 -4.12 2.60 -20.34
N LYS A 189 -3.19 3.30 -20.98
CA LYS A 189 -1.81 2.82 -21.16
C LYS A 189 -0.99 3.26 -19.95
N ILE A 190 -0.32 2.31 -19.30
CA ILE A 190 0.51 2.60 -18.13
C ILE A 190 1.99 2.69 -18.47
N PHE A 191 2.65 3.66 -17.85
CA PHE A 191 4.09 3.81 -17.85
C PHE A 191 4.60 3.93 -16.42
N PHE A 192 5.64 3.18 -16.08
CA PHE A 192 6.32 3.26 -14.80
C PHE A 192 7.66 3.99 -14.96
N THR A 193 8.08 4.78 -13.99
CA THR A 193 9.41 5.39 -14.03
C THR A 193 10.51 4.35 -13.87
N LYS A 194 11.54 4.44 -14.74
CA LYS A 194 12.56 3.39 -14.91
C LYS A 194 13.46 3.15 -13.69
N ARG A 195 13.61 4.14 -12.79
CA ARG A 195 14.55 4.08 -11.67
C ARG A 195 13.80 3.92 -10.37
N SER A 196 13.76 2.70 -9.83
CA SER A 196 13.03 2.39 -8.60
C SER A 196 13.95 1.86 -7.51
N VAL A 197 13.64 2.19 -6.26
CA VAL A 197 14.32 1.63 -5.09
C VAL A 197 13.56 0.38 -4.64
N PHE A 198 14.31 -0.71 -4.47
CA PHE A 198 13.79 -1.98 -3.99
C PHE A 198 14.31 -2.22 -2.58
N PHE A 199 13.42 -2.59 -1.67
CA PHE A 199 13.80 -3.08 -0.35
C PHE A 199 13.22 -4.48 -0.18
N GLY A 200 14.04 -5.43 0.26
CA GLY A 200 13.65 -6.82 0.43
C GLY A 200 14.28 -7.47 1.63
N ALA A 201 13.52 -8.38 2.25
CA ALA A 201 13.99 -9.23 3.33
C ALA A 201 13.36 -10.61 3.19
N ALA A 202 14.23 -11.64 3.11
CA ALA A 202 13.84 -13.03 2.88
C ALA A 202 12.91 -13.20 1.67
N ASP A 203 11.65 -13.56 1.93
CA ASP A 203 10.59 -13.88 0.97
C ASP A 203 9.63 -12.71 0.74
N MET A 204 9.96 -11.48 1.18
CA MET A 204 9.16 -10.28 0.94
C MET A 204 10.02 -9.16 0.39
N ALA A 205 9.47 -8.42 -0.57
CA ALA A 205 10.07 -7.19 -1.06
C ALA A 205 8.97 -6.17 -1.37
N TYR A 206 9.29 -4.89 -1.26
CA TYR A 206 8.44 -3.83 -1.74
C TYR A 206 9.20 -2.87 -2.66
N ILE A 207 8.43 -2.20 -3.50
CA ILE A 207 8.88 -1.17 -4.42
C ILE A 207 7.85 -0.05 -4.40
N THR A 208 8.33 1.19 -4.43
CA THR A 208 7.49 2.35 -4.66
C THR A 208 8.15 3.31 -5.64
N ASN A 209 7.35 3.89 -6.52
CA ASN A 209 7.77 4.93 -7.44
C ASN A 209 6.55 5.64 -8.06
N SER A 210 6.77 6.45 -9.09
CA SER A 210 5.69 7.09 -9.83
C SER A 210 5.22 6.30 -11.07
N TYR A 211 3.97 6.53 -11.45
CA TYR A 211 3.36 6.02 -12.68
C TYR A 211 2.72 7.17 -13.48
N ALA A 212 2.47 6.91 -14.77
CA ALA A 212 1.59 7.71 -15.60
C ALA A 212 0.59 6.81 -16.34
N LEU A 213 -0.68 7.23 -16.40
CA LEU A 213 -1.74 6.60 -17.16
C LEU A 213 -2.21 7.54 -18.26
N THR A 214 -2.13 7.10 -19.52
CA THR A 214 -2.78 7.80 -20.64
C THR A 214 -4.15 7.20 -20.87
N LYS A 215 -5.19 7.99 -20.60
CA LYS A 215 -6.61 7.61 -20.76
C LYS A 215 -7.02 7.65 -22.23
N LYS A 216 -8.21 7.12 -22.54
CA LYS A 216 -8.74 7.06 -23.91
C LYS A 216 -8.95 8.44 -24.56
N ASP A 217 -9.21 9.45 -23.74
CA ASP A 217 -9.37 10.84 -24.15
C ASP A 217 -8.02 11.59 -24.27
N ASN A 218 -6.90 10.86 -24.21
CA ASN A 218 -5.53 11.38 -24.18
C ASN A 218 -5.18 12.23 -22.95
N SER A 219 -6.06 12.34 -21.95
CA SER A 219 -5.69 12.90 -20.66
C SER A 219 -4.67 12.00 -19.97
N THR A 220 -3.76 12.62 -19.20
CA THR A 220 -2.70 11.92 -18.50
C THR A 220 -2.88 12.07 -17.01
N GLU A 221 -3.12 10.96 -16.32
CA GLU A 221 -3.02 10.91 -14.87
C GLU A 221 -1.60 10.56 -14.45
N LYS A 222 -1.11 11.21 -13.39
CA LYS A 222 0.16 10.86 -12.74
C LYS A 222 -0.10 10.49 -11.30
N GLY A 223 0.70 9.60 -10.75
CA GLY A 223 0.56 9.19 -9.36
C GLY A 223 1.75 8.45 -8.83
N ASN A 224 1.63 8.00 -7.60
CA ASN A 224 2.57 7.10 -6.93
C ASN A 224 1.98 5.70 -6.86
N PHE A 225 2.84 4.70 -6.91
CA PHE A 225 2.45 3.33 -6.66
C PHE A 225 3.30 2.71 -5.55
N VAL A 226 2.72 1.70 -4.91
CA VAL A 226 3.42 0.81 -3.99
C VAL A 226 3.05 -0.61 -4.38
N GLN A 227 4.04 -1.46 -4.58
CA GLN A 227 3.85 -2.89 -4.76
C GLN A 227 4.59 -3.68 -3.70
N ILE A 228 3.96 -4.74 -3.21
CA ILE A 228 4.59 -5.73 -2.34
C ILE A 228 4.56 -7.07 -3.05
N TRP A 229 5.71 -7.72 -3.05
CA TRP A 229 5.97 -8.99 -3.70
C TRP A 229 6.38 -10.01 -2.65
N LYS A 230 5.91 -11.24 -2.80
CA LYS A 230 6.35 -12.37 -1.97
C LYS A 230 6.84 -13.54 -2.79
N LEU A 231 7.83 -14.25 -2.28
CA LEU A 231 8.28 -15.52 -2.84
C LEU A 231 7.35 -16.62 -2.34
N ARG A 232 6.60 -17.23 -3.27
CA ARG A 232 5.67 -18.34 -3.00
C ARG A 232 5.79 -19.38 -4.11
N GLY A 233 5.86 -20.67 -3.77
CA GLY A 233 6.00 -21.75 -4.75
C GLY A 233 7.23 -21.58 -5.67
N GLY A 234 8.32 -21.05 -5.15
CA GLY A 234 9.57 -20.79 -5.90
C GLY A 234 9.48 -19.64 -6.91
N ARG A 235 8.47 -18.77 -6.83
CA ARG A 235 8.29 -17.60 -7.69
C ARG A 235 7.89 -16.35 -6.91
N TRP A 236 8.45 -15.19 -7.29
CA TRP A 236 7.99 -13.91 -6.77
C TRP A 236 6.67 -13.52 -7.42
N VAL A 237 5.64 -13.34 -6.60
CA VAL A 237 4.28 -12.96 -7.00
C VAL A 237 3.88 -11.65 -6.32
N LEU A 238 3.10 -10.84 -7.04
CA LEU A 238 2.54 -9.58 -6.56
C LEU A 238 1.39 -9.90 -5.59
N VAL A 239 1.51 -9.44 -4.35
CA VAL A 239 0.51 -9.68 -3.29
C VAL A 239 -0.25 -8.42 -2.88
N MET A 240 0.34 -7.24 -3.10
CA MET A 240 -0.29 -5.95 -2.82
C MET A 240 0.07 -4.95 -3.91
N ASP A 241 -0.92 -4.22 -4.42
CA ASP A 241 -0.72 -3.17 -5.42
C ASP A 241 -1.57 -1.93 -5.11
N VAL A 242 -0.93 -0.79 -4.86
CA VAL A 242 -1.57 0.48 -4.54
C VAL A 242 -1.23 1.48 -5.62
N PHE A 243 -2.23 2.15 -6.20
CA PHE A 243 -2.05 3.37 -7.00
C PHE A 243 -2.73 4.53 -6.29
N VAL A 244 -1.98 5.61 -6.08
CA VAL A 244 -2.47 6.87 -5.50
C VAL A 244 -2.21 7.98 -6.52
N PRO A 245 -3.25 8.50 -7.18
CA PRO A 245 -3.11 9.60 -8.12
C PRO A 245 -2.67 10.87 -7.39
N ILE A 246 -1.89 11.69 -8.06
CA ILE A 246 -1.61 13.07 -7.64
C ILE A 246 -2.64 13.92 -8.36
N PRO A 247 -3.60 14.55 -7.63
CA PRO A 247 -4.58 15.44 -8.25
C PRO A 247 -3.90 16.57 -9.04
N GLU A 248 -4.47 16.91 -10.20
CA GLU A 248 -4.06 18.11 -10.93
C GLU A 248 -4.36 19.35 -10.06
N LYS A 249 -3.45 20.33 -10.09
CA LYS A 249 -3.58 21.58 -9.32
C LYS A 249 -4.59 22.53 -9.96
#